data_AF-X1FZI2-F1
#
_entry.id   AF-X1FZI2-F1
#
_cell.length_a   1.000
_cell.length_b   1.000
_cell.length_c   1.000
_cell.angle_alpha   90.00
_cell.angle_beta   90.00
_cell.angle_gamma   90.00
#
_symmetry.space_group_name_H-M   'P 1'
#
loop_
_entity.id
_entity.type
_entity.pdbx_description
1 polymer ?
#
loop_
_entity_poly.entity_id
_entity_poly.type
_entity_poly.pdbx_seq_one_letter_code
_entity_poly.pdbx_strand_id
1 'polypeptide(L)' 'MKIPLLMIFSFVMVISTWAKKALEDGKITADEGFDLLKQLAGLLGVPLILDVPPKVDEAIEAASIALDAASDIAGIN' A
#
# COMPACT_ATOMS: atom_id res chain seq x y z
N MET A 1 -19.70 -20.92 -16.55
CA MET A 1 -18.82 -20.43 -17.65
C MET A 1 -17.39 -20.40 -17.13
N LYS A 2 -16.42 -20.96 -17.85
CA LYS A 2 -14.99 -20.84 -17.50
C LYS A 2 -14.49 -19.51 -18.08
N ILE A 3 -14.19 -18.54 -17.22
CA ILE A 3 -13.55 -17.30 -17.67
C ILE A 3 -12.13 -17.67 -18.14
N PRO A 4 -11.70 -17.26 -19.35
CA PRO A 4 -10.36 -17.56 -19.84
C PRO A 4 -9.32 -16.89 -18.93
N LEU A 5 -8.26 -17.63 -18.57
CA LEU A 5 -7.17 -17.12 -17.73
C LEU A 5 -6.55 -15.83 -18.30
N LEU A 6 -6.41 -15.75 -19.63
CA LEU A 6 -5.93 -14.56 -20.34
C LEU A 6 -6.81 -13.33 -20.10
N MET A 7 -8.12 -13.53 -19.94
CA MET A 7 -9.07 -12.47 -19.68
C MET A 7 -8.89 -11.91 -18.26
N ILE A 8 -8.73 -12.81 -17.27
CA ILE A 8 -8.43 -12.44 -15.88
C ILE A 8 -7.13 -11.66 -15.81
N PHE A 9 -6.07 -12.14 -16.47
CA PHE A 9 -4.78 -11.47 -16.51
C PHE A 9 -4.87 -10.06 -17.12
N SER A 10 -5.66 -9.92 -18.19
CA SER A 10 -5.91 -8.62 -18.81
C SER A 10 -6.63 -7.65 -17.87
N PHE A 11 -7.62 -8.12 -17.11
CA PHE A 11 -8.30 -7.30 -16.10
C PHE A 11 -7.35 -6.86 -14.98
N VAL A 12 -6.54 -7.79 -14.45
CA VAL A 12 -5.54 -7.48 -13.41
C VAL A 12 -4.57 -6.41 -13.89
N MET A 13 -4.10 -6.46 -15.14
CA MET A 13 -3.19 -5.47 -15.71
C MET A 13 -3.84 -4.07 -15.82
N VAL A 14 -5.08 -4.02 -16.30
CA VAL A 14 -5.83 -2.75 -16.41
C VAL A 14 -6.08 -2.14 -15.02
N ILE A 15 -6.53 -2.95 -14.07
CA ILE A 15 -6.81 -2.52 -12.70
C ILE A 15 -5.52 -2.05 -12.01
N SER A 16 -4.41 -2.78 -12.15
CA SER A 16 -3.11 -2.40 -11.59
C SER A 16 -2.61 -1.05 -12.14
N THR A 17 -2.77 -0.84 -13.45
CA THR A 17 -2.36 0.41 -14.11
C THR A 17 -3.20 1.59 -13.63
N TRP A 18 -4.52 1.40 -13.53
CA TRP A 18 -5.43 2.40 -12.99
C TRP A 18 -5.12 2.71 -11.52
N ALA A 19 -4.92 1.69 -10.68
CA ALA A 19 -4.63 1.85 -9.26
C ALA A 19 -3.31 2.63 -9.04
N LYS A 20 -2.27 2.31 -9.82
CA LYS A 20 -1.02 3.07 -9.79
C LYS A 20 -1.25 4.56 -10.07
N LYS A 21 -1.99 4.87 -11.14
CA LYS A 21 -2.29 6.26 -11.52
C LYS A 21 -3.17 6.97 -10.49
N ALA A 22 -4.16 6.25 -9.94
CA ALA A 22 -5.04 6.77 -8.90
C ALA A 22 -4.27 7.09 -7.61
N LEU A 23 -3.27 6.28 -7.25
CA LEU A 23 -2.40 6.52 -6.11
C LEU A 23 -1.49 7.75 -6.34
N GLU A 24 -0.89 7.88 -7.52
CA GLU A 24 -0.10 9.06 -7.91
C GLU A 24 -0.94 10.35 -7.89
N ASP A 25 -2.20 10.26 -8.32
CA ASP A 25 -3.13 11.39 -8.38
C ASP A 25 -3.77 11.70 -7.00
N GLY A 26 -3.47 10.91 -5.96
CA GLY A 26 -4.09 11.04 -4.64
C GLY A 26 -5.60 10.73 -4.60
N LYS A 27 -6.11 10.03 -5.62
CA LYS A 27 -7.53 9.64 -5.72
C LYS A 27 -7.87 8.45 -4.84
N ILE A 28 -6.87 7.65 -4.48
CA ILE A 28 -6.97 6.55 -3.52
C ILE A 28 -5.83 6.68 -2.52
N THR A 29 -6.09 6.24 -1.30
CA THR A 29 -5.09 6.13 -0.23
C THR A 29 -4.22 4.89 -0.41
N ALA A 30 -3.08 4.85 0.30
CA ALA A 30 -2.21 3.67 0.33
C ALA A 30 -2.95 2.43 0.87
N ASP A 31 -3.83 2.60 1.86
CA ASP A 31 -4.63 1.53 2.45
C ASP A 31 -5.66 0.97 1.45
N GLU A 32 -6.33 1.84 0.70
CA GLU A 32 -7.26 1.42 -0.36
C GLU A 32 -6.54 0.69 -1.49
N GLY A 33 -5.36 1.17 -1.90
CA GLY A 33 -4.51 0.47 -2.86
C GLY A 33 -4.05 -0.90 -2.36
N PHE A 34 -3.79 -1.01 -1.06
CA PHE A 34 -3.39 -2.25 -0.41
C PHE A 34 -4.51 -3.28 -0.36
N ASP A 35 -5.73 -2.87 -0.02
CA ASP A 35 -6.89 -3.76 -0.04
C ASP A 35 -7.23 -4.22 -1.46
N LEU A 36 -7.04 -3.35 -2.45
CA LEU A 36 -7.20 -3.69 -3.86
C LEU A 36 -6.17 -4.74 -4.32
N LEU A 37 -4.93 -4.63 -3.86
CA LEU A 37 -3.88 -5.63 -4.07
C LEU A 37 -4.23 -7.00 -3.46
N LYS A 38 -4.77 -7.04 -2.24
CA LYS A 38 -5.23 -8.29 -1.59
C LYS A 38 -6.34 -8.97 -2.39
N GLN A 39 -7.31 -8.19 -2.88
CA GLN A 39 -8.40 -8.71 -3.69
C GLN A 39 -7.91 -9.30 -5.01
N LEU A 40 -6.95 -8.64 -5.67
CA LEU A 40 -6.32 -9.15 -6.90
C LEU A 40 -5.56 -10.46 -6.66
N ALA A 41 -4.84 -10.56 -5.55
CA ALA A 41 -4.14 -11.79 -5.18
C ALA A 41 -5.10 -12.95 -4.85
N GLY A 42 -6.22 -12.65 -4.18
CA GLY A 42 -7.30 -13.62 -3.97
C GLY A 42 -7.92 -14.11 -5.27
N LEU A 43 -8.13 -13.21 -6.25
CA LEU A 43 -8.64 -13.56 -7.57
C LEU A 43 -7.69 -14.46 -8.36
N LEU A 44 -6.38 -14.23 -8.22
CA LEU A 44 -5.33 -15.03 -8.88
C LEU A 44 -4.95 -16.30 -8.10
N GLY A 45 -5.42 -16.45 -6.86
CA GLY A 45 -5.03 -17.56 -5.98
C GLY A 45 -3.55 -17.53 -5.60
N VAL A 46 -2.92 -16.36 -5.60
CA VAL A 46 -1.49 -16.18 -5.32
C VAL A 46 -1.31 -15.69 -3.89
N PRO A 47 -0.41 -16.28 -3.09
CA PRO A 47 -0.11 -15.78 -1.76
C PRO A 47 0.56 -14.40 -1.86
N LEU A 48 -0.03 -13.41 -1.18
CA LEU A 48 0.54 -12.07 -1.10
C LEU A 48 1.60 -12.05 0.00
N ILE A 49 2.87 -12.15 -0.37
CA ILE A 49 4.01 -12.00 0.55
C ILE A 49 4.53 -10.58 0.41
N LEU A 50 4.34 -9.78 1.46
CA LEU A 50 4.80 -8.41 1.52
C LEU A 50 6.07 -8.40 2.34
N ASP A 51 7.19 -8.29 1.65
CA ASP A 51 8.48 -8.05 2.30
C ASP A 51 8.57 -6.54 2.55
N VAL A 52 8.15 -6.09 3.74
CA VAL A 52 8.27 -4.68 4.13
C VAL A 52 9.74 -4.45 4.46
N PRO A 53 10.47 -3.64 3.69
CA PRO A 53 11.87 -3.39 3.99
C PRO A 53 11.97 -2.65 5.33
N PRO A 54 12.92 -3.03 6.21
CA PRO A 54 13.06 -2.52 7.58
C PRO A 54 13.32 -1.00 7.69
N LYS A 55 13.53 -0.32 6.55
CA LYS A 55 13.78 1.13 6.49
C LYS A 55 12.57 1.98 6.89
N VAL A 56 11.36 1.41 6.91
CA VAL A 56 10.16 2.13 7.35
C VAL A 56 10.12 2.22 8.88
N ASP A 57 10.59 1.20 9.58
CA ASP A 57 10.63 1.19 11.05
C ASP A 57 11.61 2.23 11.59
N GLU A 58 12.80 2.33 10.99
CA GLU A 58 13.81 3.34 11.34
C GLU A 58 13.29 4.77 11.12
N ALA A 59 12.50 5.00 10.07
CA ALA A 59 11.92 6.31 9.78
C ALA A 59 10.78 6.68 10.75
N ILE A 60 9.97 5.69 11.16
CA ILE A 60 8.91 5.88 12.16
C ILE A 60 9.51 6.13 13.55
N GLU A 61 10.54 5.39 13.93
CA GLU A 61 11.24 5.57 15.21
C GLU A 61 11.91 6.95 15.27
N ALA A 62 12.59 7.37 14.20
CA ALA A 62 13.19 8.70 14.11
C ALA A 62 12.15 9.82 14.17
N ALA A 63 10.97 9.64 13.55
CA ALA A 63 9.88 10.61 13.60
C ALA A 63 9.25 10.71 15.01
N SER A 64 9.12 9.58 15.72
CA SER A 64 8.64 9.56 17.11
C SER A 64 9.59 10.30 18.04
N ILE A 65 10.90 10.04 17.95
CA ILE A 65 11.93 10.71 18.76
C ILE A 65 11.96 12.21 18.49
N ALA A 66 11.82 12.62 17.22
CA ALA A 66 11.79 14.03 16.85
C ALA A 66 10.53 14.74 17.36
N LEU A 67 9.39 14.05 17.41
CA LEU A 67 8.14 14.59 17.94
C LEU A 67 8.20 14.77 19.47
N ASP A 68 8.75 13.78 20.19
CA ASP A 68 8.94 13.86 21.63
C ASP A 68 9.91 15.00 22.00
N ALA A 69 11.03 15.10 21.29
CA ALA A 69 11.99 16.19 21.48
C ALA A 69 11.38 17.58 21.17
N ALA A 70 10.51 17.68 20.17
CA ALA A 70 9.82 18.93 19.84
C ALA A 70 8.76 19.29 20.90
N SER A 71 8.07 18.30 21.48
CA SER A 71 7.10 18.50 22.58
C SER A 71 7.78 19.00 23.85
N ASP A 72 8.95 18.43 24.19
CA ASP A 72 9.77 18.84 25.33
C ASP A 72 10.29 20.28 25.19
N ILE A 73 10.66 20.70 23.98
CA ILE A 73 11.11 22.08 23.70
C ILE A 73 9.95 23.07 23.73
N ALA A 74 8.75 22.66 23.28
CA ALA A 74 7.57 23.52 23.24
C ALA A 74 6.86 23.67 24.60
N GLY A 75 7.21 22.87 25.61
CA GLY A 75 6.64 22.95 26.96
C GLY A 75 5.15 22.56 27.02
N ILE A 76 4.66 21.78 26.07
CA ILE A 76 3.28 21.28 26.02
C ILE A 76 3.29 19.90 26.69
N ASN A 77 3.14 19.89 28.02
CA ASN A 77 2.60 18.75 28.76
C ASN A 77 1.08 18.92 28.89
#